data_AF-A0A0P7ZNS5-F1
#
_entry.id   AF-A0A0P7ZNS5-F1
#
_cell.length_a   1.000
_cell.length_b   1.000
_cell.length_c   1.000
_cell.angle_alpha   90.00
_cell.angle_beta   90.00
_cell.angle_gamma   90.00
#
_symmetry.space_group_name_H-M   'P 1'
#
loop_
_entity.id
_entity.type
_entity.pdbx_description
1 polymer ?
#
loop_
_entity_poly.entity_id
_entity_poly.type
_entity_poly.pdbx_seq_one_letter_code
_entity_poly.pdbx_strand_id
1 'polypeptide(L)'
;MEPAILGIVAASALAGVIPAWLLARFARVWMGWALAGGCALCVVALLIAGRGAQGWDGLAYAILAIFFAAPATLGALLGTALGGWMRRNA
;
A
#
# COMPACT_ATOMS: atom_id res chain seq x y z
N MET A 1 -7.18 -8.12 -18.61
CA MET A 1 -6.00 -7.51 -17.96
C MET A 1 -4.81 -8.39 -18.27
N GLU A 2 -3.72 -7.84 -18.80
CA GLU A 2 -2.51 -8.61 -19.10
C GLU A 2 -1.94 -9.25 -17.81
N PRO A 3 -1.38 -10.47 -17.89
CA PRO A 3 -0.86 -11.19 -16.73
C PRO A 3 0.25 -10.43 -16.01
N ALA A 4 1.04 -9.63 -16.73
CA ALA A 4 2.09 -8.78 -16.17
C ALA A 4 1.54 -7.72 -15.20
N ILE A 5 0.41 -7.10 -15.53
CA ILE A 5 -0.22 -6.06 -14.70
C ILE A 5 -0.73 -6.66 -13.40
N LEU A 6 -1.35 -7.84 -13.48
CA LEU A 6 -1.78 -8.59 -12.29
C LEU A 6 -0.59 -8.94 -11.39
N GLY A 7 0.53 -9.34 -11.99
CA GLY A 7 1.78 -9.60 -11.26
C GLY A 7 2.30 -8.37 -10.50
N ILE A 8 2.30 -7.19 -11.13
CA ILE A 8 2.75 -5.93 -10.50
C ILE A 8 1.83 -5.53 -9.33
N VAL A 9 0.51 -5.62 -9.53
CA VAL A 9 -0.47 -5.31 -8.48
C VAL A 9 -0.33 -6.26 -7.30
N ALA A 10 -0.18 -7.56 -7.58
CA ALA A 10 0.00 -8.57 -6.54
C ALA A 10 1.31 -8.37 -5.78
N ALA A 11 2.42 -8.13 -6.48
CA ALA A 11 3.71 -7.84 -5.86
C ALA A 11 3.66 -6.59 -4.98
N SER A 12 3.02 -5.52 -5.46
CA SER A 12 2.84 -4.28 -4.71
C SER A 12 1.98 -4.49 -3.45
N ALA A 13 0.89 -5.26 -3.58
CA ALA A 13 0.07 -5.64 -2.43
C ALA A 13 0.88 -6.45 -1.40
N LEU A 14 1.64 -7.45 -1.84
CA LEU A 14 2.51 -8.25 -0.95
C LEU A 14 3.58 -7.39 -0.28
N ALA A 15 4.17 -6.44 -1.01
CA ALA A 15 5.13 -5.48 -0.47
C ALA A 15 4.52 -4.60 0.62
N GLY A 16 3.19 -4.38 0.62
CA GLY A 16 2.47 -3.77 1.73
C GLY A 16 2.14 -4.75 2.86
N VAL A 17 1.57 -5.93 2.52
CA VAL A 17 1.11 -6.94 3.48
C VAL A 17 2.23 -7.41 4.40
N ILE A 18 3.33 -7.87 3.81
CA ILE A 18 4.40 -8.57 4.55
C ILE A 18 5.02 -7.68 5.65
N PRO A 19 5.52 -6.47 5.36
CA PRO A 19 6.11 -5.63 6.40
C PRO A 19 5.06 -5.16 7.42
N ALA A 20 3.85 -4.83 6.99
CA ALA A 20 2.79 -4.39 7.89
C ALA A 20 2.35 -5.50 8.87
N TRP A 21 2.27 -6.73 8.37
CA TRP A 21 1.99 -7.91 9.19
C TRP A 21 3.10 -8.19 10.19
N LEU A 22 4.36 -8.16 9.76
CA LEU A 22 5.51 -8.33 10.64
C LEU A 22 5.54 -7.28 11.74
N LEU A 23 5.33 -6.01 11.40
CA LEU A 23 5.29 -4.90 12.35
C LEU A 23 4.15 -5.07 13.37
N ALA A 24 2.95 -5.43 12.91
CA ALA A 24 1.81 -5.59 13.81
C ALA A 24 1.93 -6.82 14.71
N ARG A 25 2.48 -7.92 14.18
CA ARG A 25 2.66 -9.18 14.91
C ARG A 25 3.79 -9.11 15.95
N PHE A 26 4.97 -8.63 15.55
CA PHE A 26 6.19 -8.76 16.38
C PHE A 26 6.60 -7.46 17.09
N ALA A 27 6.26 -6.29 16.57
CA ALA A 27 6.65 -5.00 17.17
C ALA A 27 5.48 -4.35 17.92
N ARG A 28 4.75 -3.44 17.27
CA ARG A 28 3.57 -2.76 17.82
C ARG A 28 2.54 -2.56 16.71
N VAL A 29 1.27 -2.87 16.99
CA VAL A 29 0.17 -2.78 16.02
C VAL A 29 0.04 -1.37 15.42
N TRP A 30 0.28 -0.33 16.21
CA TRP A 30 0.24 1.06 15.71
C TRP A 30 1.29 1.32 14.62
N MET A 31 2.43 0.61 14.61
CA MET A 31 3.45 0.78 13.56
C MET A 31 2.96 0.24 12.22
N GLY A 32 2.17 -0.84 12.22
CA GLY A 32 1.51 -1.32 11.01
C GLY A 32 0.49 -0.29 10.48
N TRP A 33 -0.30 0.31 11.38
CA TRP A 33 -1.24 1.38 11.01
C TRP A 33 -0.52 2.63 10.50
N ALA A 34 0.64 2.98 11.08
CA ALA A 34 1.47 4.08 10.62
C ALA A 34 2.01 3.81 9.20
N LEU A 35 2.44 2.59 8.91
CA LEU A 35 2.86 2.20 7.56
C LEU A 35 1.71 2.27 6.56
N ALA A 36 0.54 1.72 6.90
CA ALA A 36 -0.66 1.81 6.06
C ALA A 36 -1.09 3.26 5.81
N GLY A 37 -1.03 4.10 6.85
CA GLY A 37 -1.28 5.54 6.74
C GLY A 37 -0.26 6.24 5.85
N GLY A 38 1.03 5.89 5.94
CA GLY A 38 2.07 6.41 5.07
C GLY A 38 1.84 6.03 3.60
N CYS A 39 1.48 4.78 3.32
CA CYS A 39 1.13 4.35 1.96
C CYS A 39 -0.10 5.09 1.43
N ALA A 40 -1.13 5.27 2.25
CA ALA A 40 -2.33 6.03 1.88
C ALA A 40 -1.99 7.51 1.59
N LEU A 41 -1.12 8.12 2.40
CA LEU A 41 -0.63 9.47 2.16
C LEU A 41 0.15 9.55 0.84
N CYS A 42 0.97 8.55 0.50
CA CYS A 42 1.63 8.48 -0.80
C CYS A 42 0.62 8.42 -1.96
N VAL A 43 -0.47 7.64 -1.84
CA VAL A 43 -1.55 7.62 -2.85
C VAL A 43 -2.13 9.02 -3.04
N VAL A 44 -2.50 9.68 -1.95
CA VAL A 44 -3.08 11.04 -1.99
C VAL A 44 -2.09 12.05 -2.58
N ALA A 45 -0.82 11.99 -2.19
CA ALA A 45 0.23 12.87 -2.70
C ALA A 45 0.43 12.69 -4.22
N LEU A 46 0.46 11.45 -4.70
CA LEU A 46 0.56 11.15 -6.13
C LEU A 46 -0.65 11.67 -6.91
N LEU A 47 -1.85 11.53 -6.37
CA LEU A 47 -3.07 12.07 -7.01
C LEU A 47 -3.09 13.59 -7.05
N ILE A 48 -2.62 14.26 -5.99
CA ILE A 48 -2.51 15.73 -5.95
C ILE A 48 -1.45 16.20 -6.95
N ALA A 49 -0.27 15.57 -6.98
CA ALA A 49 0.78 15.87 -7.95
C ALA A 49 0.29 15.64 -9.39
N GLY A 50 -0.44 14.55 -9.62
CA GLY A 50 -1.03 14.24 -10.92
C GLY A 50 -2.07 15.25 -11.41
N ARG A 51 -2.75 15.97 -10.50
CA ARG A 51 -3.67 17.06 -10.88
C ARG A 51 -2.96 18.33 -11.31
N GLY A 52 -1.78 18.61 -10.76
CA GLY A 52 -0.96 19.77 -11.11
C GLY A 52 -0.13 19.57 -12.38
N ALA A 53 0.12 18.32 -12.76
CA ALA A 53 0.89 17.97 -13.95
C ALA A 53 -0.02 17.88 -15.20
N GLN A 54 0.37 18.55 -16.28
CA GLN A 54 -0.30 18.43 -17.58
C GLN A 54 0.48 17.46 -18.49
N GLY A 55 -0.24 16.69 -19.32
CA GLY A 55 0.35 15.76 -20.27
C GLY A 55 0.73 14.40 -19.65
N TRP A 56 1.83 13.82 -20.11
CA TRP A 56 2.26 12.45 -19.76
C TRP A 56 2.60 12.26 -18.28
N ASP A 57 3.05 13.31 -17.60
CA ASP A 57 3.44 13.24 -16.18
C ASP A 57 2.23 12.99 -15.27
N GLY A 58 1.10 13.64 -15.54
CA GLY A 58 -0.15 13.41 -14.79
C GLY A 58 -0.63 11.97 -14.90
N LEU A 59 -0.48 11.37 -16.08
CA LEU A 59 -0.82 9.98 -16.35
C LEU A 59 0.13 9.02 -15.60
N ALA A 60 1.43 9.31 -15.56
CA ALA A 60 2.40 8.54 -14.79
C ALA A 60 2.09 8.53 -13.28
N TYR A 61 1.75 9.68 -12.71
CA TYR A 61 1.34 9.78 -11.30
C TYR A 61 0.08 8.97 -11.00
N ALA A 62 -0.92 9.00 -11.90
CA ALA A 62 -2.13 8.20 -11.74
C ALA A 62 -1.85 6.69 -11.82
N ILE A 63 -1.00 6.24 -12.75
CA ILE A 63 -0.59 4.83 -12.85
C ILE A 63 0.12 4.39 -11.57
N LEU A 64 1.09 5.17 -11.08
CA LEU A 64 1.81 4.85 -9.84
C LEU A 64 0.86 4.78 -8.63
N ALA A 65 -0.09 5.71 -8.55
CA ALA A 65 -1.09 5.72 -7.48
C ALA A 65 -1.96 4.44 -7.52
N ILE A 66 -2.46 4.06 -8.70
CA ILE A 66 -3.44 2.97 -8.85
C ILE A 66 -2.80 1.58 -8.82
N PHE A 67 -1.63 1.41 -9.44
CA PHE A 67 -1.03 0.09 -9.62
C PHE A 67 0.03 -0.28 -8.56
N PHE A 68 0.56 0.71 -7.84
CA PHE A 68 1.57 0.48 -6.81
C PHE A 68 1.08 0.92 -5.43
N ALA A 69 0.81 2.22 -5.27
CA ALA A 69 0.56 2.78 -3.94
C ALA A 69 -0.78 2.29 -3.35
N ALA A 70 -1.85 2.20 -4.15
CA ALA A 70 -3.15 1.74 -3.68
C ALA A 70 -3.16 0.24 -3.30
N PRO A 71 -2.63 -0.69 -4.12
CA PRO A 71 -2.51 -2.09 -3.75
C PRO A 71 -1.60 -2.29 -2.53
N ALA A 72 -0.48 -1.56 -2.44
CA ALA A 72 0.39 -1.60 -1.27
C ALA A 72 -0.33 -1.09 -0.01
N THR A 73 -1.15 -0.05 -0.12
CA THR A 73 -1.96 0.46 1.00
C THR A 73 -2.96 -0.59 1.48
N LEU A 74 -3.71 -1.21 0.55
CA LEU A 74 -4.65 -2.28 0.89
C LEU A 74 -3.92 -3.47 1.52
N GLY A 75 -2.76 -3.83 0.97
CA GLY A 75 -1.90 -4.84 1.52
C GLY A 75 -1.48 -4.52 2.95
N ALA A 76 -0.99 -3.31 3.20
CA ALA A 76 -0.56 -2.88 4.52
C ALA A 76 -1.72 -2.87 5.54
N LEU A 77 -2.93 -2.49 5.13
CA LEU A 77 -4.12 -2.55 5.97
C LEU A 77 -4.44 -4.00 6.38
N LEU A 78 -4.49 -4.91 5.40
CA LEU A 78 -4.76 -6.33 5.64
C LEU A 78 -3.66 -6.98 6.49
N GLY A 79 -2.39 -6.70 6.18
CA GLY A 79 -1.24 -7.19 6.93
C GLY A 79 -1.29 -6.74 8.39
N THR A 80 -1.54 -5.45 8.62
CA THR A 80 -1.68 -4.90 9.97
C THR A 80 -2.84 -5.54 10.74
N ALA A 81 -4.01 -5.65 10.11
CA ALA A 81 -5.19 -6.25 10.73
C ALA A 81 -4.95 -7.72 11.11
N LEU A 82 -4.39 -8.52 10.18
CA LEU A 82 -4.07 -9.92 10.39
C LEU A 82 -3.00 -10.10 11.48
N GLY A 83 -1.91 -9.31 11.43
CA GLY A 83 -0.82 -9.39 12.40
C GLY A 83 -1.27 -8.98 13.80
N GLY A 84 -2.11 -7.95 13.89
CA GLY A 84 -2.70 -7.50 15.15
C GLY A 84 -3.70 -8.50 15.73
N TRP A 85 -4.53 -9.12 14.90
CA TRP A 85 -5.45 -10.17 15.34
C TRP A 85 -4.70 -11.41 15.86
N MET A 86 -3.69 -11.88 15.13
CA MET A 86 -2.88 -13.03 15.56
C MET A 86 -2.15 -12.76 16.87
N ARG A 87 -1.60 -11.55 17.07
CA ARG A 87 -0.94 -11.18 18.33
C ARG A 87 -1.90 -11.15 19.53
N ARG A 88 -3.18 -10.79 19.32
CA ARG A 88 -4.18 -10.77 20.39
C ARG A 88 -4.66 -12.18 20.79
N ASN A 89 -4.54 -13.14 19.89
CA ASN A 89 -4.99 -14.52 20.09
C ASN A 89 -3.84 -15.51 20.35
N ALA A 90 -2.60 -15.02 20.45
CA ALA A 90 -1.40 -15.80 20.77
C ALA A 90 -1.01 -15.54 22.23
#